data_AF-A0A067GWH2-F1
#
_entry.id   AF-A0A067GWH2-F1
#
_cell.length_a   1.000
_cell.length_b   1.000
_cell.length_c   1.000
_cell.angle_alpha   90.00
_cell.angle_beta   90.00
_cell.angle_gamma   90.00
#
_symmetry.space_group_name_H-M   'P 1'
#
loop_
_entity.id
_entity.type
_entity.pdbx_description
1 polymer ?
#
loop_
_entity_poly.entity_id
_entity_poly.type
_entity_poly.pdbx_seq_one_letter_code
_entity_poly.pdbx_strand_id
1 'polypeptide(L)'
;MSFLIIQLGDCFFYLVYLTLNAGSSDLRKNIENLEKNSVTSLRTLVNLGSEVYMQADVPDTQHIFVDIGLGFHVEFTWSEALKFISQREDKIARQIDEYTRLIASIKAQIKLVCEGICELLQLPAETSVQEAIF
;
A
#
# COMPACT_ATOMS: atom_id res chain seq x y z
N MET A 1 0.93 -5.36 -0.70
CA MET A 1 1.07 -6.05 -1.99
C MET A 1 -0.31 -6.01 -2.61
N SER A 2 -0.55 -5.03 -3.49
CA SER A 2 -1.87 -4.81 -4.09
C SER A 2 -1.80 -5.30 -5.52
N PHE A 3 -2.64 -6.27 -5.88
CA PHE A 3 -2.69 -6.85 -7.22
C PHE A 3 -3.88 -6.29 -7.98
N LEU A 4 -3.65 -5.90 -9.23
CA LEU A 4 -4.67 -5.64 -10.23
C LEU A 4 -4.67 -6.84 -11.17
N ILE A 5 -5.69 -7.68 -11.12
CA ILE A 5 -5.86 -8.78 -12.07
C ILE A 5 -6.82 -8.28 -13.16
N ILE A 6 -6.35 -8.33 -14.40
CA ILE A 6 -7.17 -8.01 -15.57
C ILE A 6 -7.40 -9.33 -16.31
N GLN A 7 -8.66 -9.65 -16.61
CA GLN A 7 -9.03 -10.92 -17.21
C GLN A 7 -8.40 -11.08 -18.59
N LEU A 8 -7.56 -12.11 -18.76
CA LEU A 8 -6.93 -12.51 -20.01
C LEU A 8 -7.59 -13.81 -20.51
N GLY A 9 -8.78 -13.71 -21.12
CA GLY A 9 -9.50 -14.85 -21.68
C GLY A 9 -9.94 -15.89 -20.64
N ASP A 10 -9.91 -17.18 -21.01
CA ASP A 10 -10.38 -18.34 -20.20
C ASP A 10 -9.38 -18.82 -19.13
N CYS A 11 -8.19 -18.23 -19.08
CA CYS A 11 -7.18 -18.57 -18.09
C CYS A 11 -7.09 -17.45 -17.05
N PHE A 12 -7.49 -17.76 -15.81
CA PHE A 12 -7.13 -16.97 -14.62
C PHE A 12 -5.61 -17.06 -14.39
N PHE A 13 -4.82 -16.44 -15.26
CA PHE A 13 -3.41 -16.21 -14.95
C PHE A 13 -3.35 -15.13 -13.87
N TYR A 14 -2.95 -15.54 -12.68
CA TYR A 14 -2.53 -14.66 -11.60
C TYR A 14 -1.34 -13.82 -12.10
N LEU A 15 -1.57 -12.59 -12.61
CA LEU A 15 -0.56 -11.54 -12.59
C LEU A 15 -1.08 -10.18 -13.12
N VAL A 16 -0.88 -9.12 -12.33
CA VAL A 16 0.04 -8.01 -12.66
C VAL A 16 0.60 -7.45 -11.34
N TYR A 17 1.89 -7.69 -11.12
CA TYR A 17 2.76 -6.81 -10.37
C TYR A 17 2.98 -5.55 -11.22
N LEU A 18 2.44 -4.41 -10.80
CA LEU A 18 2.91 -3.13 -11.30
C LEU A 18 3.81 -2.52 -10.23
N THR A 19 5.11 -2.59 -10.52
CA THR A 19 6.23 -1.90 -9.89
C THR A 19 6.52 -2.24 -8.43
N LEU A 20 7.70 -2.83 -8.21
CA LEU A 20 8.43 -2.80 -6.94
C LEU A 20 8.30 -1.39 -6.33
N ASN A 21 7.79 -1.30 -5.10
CA ASN A 21 7.61 -0.05 -4.33
C ASN A 21 6.44 0.87 -4.71
N ALA A 22 5.41 0.38 -5.41
CA ALA A 22 4.23 1.19 -5.72
C ALA A 22 3.22 1.20 -4.55
N GLY A 23 3.04 2.36 -3.92
CA GLY A 23 1.97 2.60 -2.96
C GLY A 23 0.60 2.59 -3.63
N SER A 24 -0.46 2.70 -2.81
CA SER A 24 -1.85 2.84 -3.25
C SER A 24 -2.06 3.90 -4.36
N SER A 25 -1.16 4.90 -4.42
CA SER A 25 -1.12 5.97 -5.43
C SER A 25 -0.98 5.49 -6.87
N ASP A 26 -0.21 4.45 -7.15
CA ASP A 26 0.07 4.05 -8.53
C ASP A 26 -1.11 3.27 -9.11
N LEU A 27 -1.73 2.40 -8.30
CA LEU A 27 -2.97 1.73 -8.68
C LEU A 27 -4.07 2.75 -9.01
N ARG A 28 -4.23 3.78 -8.16
CA ARG A 28 -5.18 4.87 -8.40
C ARG A 28 -4.93 5.56 -9.74
N LYS A 29 -3.70 6.01 -10.00
CA LYS A 29 -3.34 6.70 -11.24
C LYS A 29 -3.63 5.86 -12.48
N ASN A 30 -3.37 4.56 -12.43
CA ASN A 30 -3.66 3.67 -13.54
C ASN A 30 -5.15 3.55 -13.81
N ILE A 31 -5.98 3.39 -12.77
CA ILE A 31 -7.44 3.32 -12.93
C ILE A 31 -7.99 4.65 -13.44
N GLU A 32 -7.53 5.78 -12.90
CA GLU A 32 -7.92 7.11 -13.40
C GLU A 32 -7.53 7.32 -14.86
N ASN A 33 -6.37 6.80 -15.29
CA ASN A 33 -5.95 6.88 -16.69
C ASN A 33 -6.82 6.01 -17.59
N LEU A 34 -7.22 4.82 -17.15
CA LEU A 34 -8.16 3.97 -17.88
C LEU A 34 -9.53 4.64 -18.02
N GLU A 35 -10.03 5.23 -16.93
CA GLU A 35 -11.31 5.94 -16.87
C GLU A 35 -11.30 7.18 -17.78
N LYS A 36 -10.29 8.06 -17.64
CA LYS A 36 -10.18 9.30 -18.43
C LYS A 36 -10.07 9.05 -19.93
N ASN A 37 -9.36 7.99 -20.32
CA ASN A 37 -9.16 7.67 -21.73
C ASN A 37 -10.27 6.75 -22.28
N SER A 38 -11.22 6.32 -21.44
CA SER A 38 -12.30 5.38 -21.81
C SER A 38 -11.77 4.19 -22.61
N VAL A 39 -10.59 3.69 -22.24
CA VAL A 39 -9.91 2.61 -22.96
C VAL A 39 -10.70 1.35 -22.67
N THR A 40 -11.46 0.83 -23.63
CA THR A 40 -12.28 -0.39 -23.45
C THR A 40 -11.50 -1.67 -23.70
N SER A 41 -10.37 -1.59 -24.40
CA SER A 41 -9.48 -2.73 -24.69
C SER A 41 -8.03 -2.28 -24.54
N LEU A 42 -7.20 -3.08 -23.90
CA LEU A 42 -5.81 -2.73 -23.61
C LEU A 42 -4.85 -3.83 -24.06
N ARG A 43 -3.92 -3.47 -24.96
CA ARG A 43 -2.79 -4.33 -25.29
C ARG A 43 -1.57 -3.88 -24.49
N THR A 44 -1.04 -4.75 -23.64
CA THR A 44 0.03 -4.42 -22.69
C THR A 44 1.09 -5.51 -22.60
N LEU A 45 2.28 -5.16 -22.11
CA LEU A 45 3.33 -6.11 -21.77
C LEU A 45 3.29 -6.36 -20.26
N VAL A 46 3.00 -7.61 -19.88
CA VAL A 46 2.96 -8.05 -18.50
C VAL A 46 4.29 -8.66 -18.13
N ASN A 47 4.91 -8.16 -17.05
CA ASN A 47 6.13 -8.75 -16.50
C ASN A 47 5.77 -10.01 -15.70
N LEU A 48 6.24 -11.17 -16.15
CA LEU A 48 6.06 -12.49 -15.52
C LEU A 48 7.07 -12.80 -14.41
N GLY A 49 8.07 -11.94 -14.22
CA GLY A 49 9.20 -12.11 -13.30
C GLY A 49 10.54 -12.15 -14.03
N SER A 50 11.62 -11.81 -13.34
CA SER A 50 13.00 -11.88 -13.86
C SER A 50 13.22 -11.19 -15.23
N GLU A 51 12.60 -10.02 -15.43
CA GLU A 51 12.63 -9.29 -16.72
C GLU A 51 12.05 -10.07 -17.91
N VAL A 52 11.23 -11.08 -17.65
CA VAL A 52 10.48 -11.80 -18.68
C VAL A 52 9.13 -11.12 -18.86
N TYR A 53 8.85 -10.69 -20.09
CA TYR A 53 7.61 -9.99 -20.43
C TYR A 53 6.77 -10.83 -21.40
N MET A 54 5.46 -10.83 -21.20
CA MET A 54 4.48 -11.46 -22.07
C MET A 54 3.50 -10.42 -22.60
N GLN A 55 3.17 -10.52 -23.89
CA GLN A 55 2.14 -9.67 -24.47
C GLN A 55 0.75 -10.17 -24.07
N ALA A 56 -0.02 -9.27 -23.48
CA ALA A 56 -1.37 -9.47 -23.01
C ALA A 56 -2.33 -8.62 -23.84
N ASP A 57 -3.44 -9.21 -24.25
CA ASP A 57 -4.57 -8.51 -24.85
C ASP A 57 -5.76 -8.58 -23.90
N VAL A 58 -6.20 -7.41 -23.45
CA VAL A 58 -7.32 -7.24 -22.53
C VAL A 58 -8.53 -6.81 -23.35
N PRO A 59 -9.54 -7.68 -23.51
CA PRO A 59 -10.72 -7.38 -24.30
C PRO A 59 -11.70 -6.43 -23.60
N ASP A 60 -11.71 -6.43 -22.26
CA ASP A 60 -12.52 -5.53 -21.44
C ASP A 60 -11.73 -5.05 -20.21
N THR A 61 -11.70 -3.74 -20.04
CA THR A 61 -11.01 -3.02 -18.96
C THR A 61 -11.98 -2.39 -17.96
N GLN A 62 -13.29 -2.40 -18.24
CA GLN A 62 -14.31 -1.79 -17.38
C GLN A 62 -14.37 -2.46 -16.00
N HIS A 63 -14.03 -3.75 -15.99
CA HIS A 63 -14.00 -4.60 -14.81
C HIS A 63 -12.57 -4.97 -14.45
N ILE A 64 -12.24 -4.78 -13.18
CA ILE A 64 -10.93 -5.10 -12.64
C ILE A 64 -11.06 -5.95 -11.39
N PHE A 65 -10.21 -6.95 -11.26
CA PHE A 65 -10.16 -7.77 -10.05
C PHE A 65 -9.15 -7.18 -9.08
N VAL A 66 -9.62 -6.86 -7.89
CA VAL A 66 -8.79 -6.34 -6.80
C VAL A 66 -8.67 -7.41 -5.71
N ASP A 67 -7.43 -7.69 -5.30
CA ASP A 67 -7.16 -8.54 -4.14
C ASP A 67 -7.63 -7.87 -2.84
N ILE A 68 -8.59 -8.50 -2.18
CA ILE A 68 -9.08 -8.08 -0.86
C ILE A 68 -8.33 -8.77 0.28
N GLY A 69 -7.47 -9.74 -0.05
CA GLY A 69 -6.66 -10.51 0.89
C GLY A 69 -7.19 -11.93 1.11
N LEU A 70 -6.40 -12.75 1.82
CA LEU A 70 -6.68 -14.17 2.07
C LEU A 70 -6.91 -15.01 0.80
N GLY A 71 -6.37 -14.57 -0.35
CA GLY A 71 -6.53 -15.25 -1.63
C GLY A 71 -7.86 -14.96 -2.34
N PHE A 72 -8.67 -14.04 -1.82
CA PHE A 72 -9.92 -13.64 -2.44
C PHE A 72 -9.76 -12.39 -3.31
N HIS A 73 -10.36 -12.45 -4.49
CA HIS A 73 -10.37 -11.35 -5.45
C HIS A 73 -11.82 -11.00 -5.75
N VAL A 74 -12.10 -9.70 -5.81
CA VAL A 74 -13.44 -9.18 -6.11
C VAL A 74 -13.35 -8.38 -7.40
N GLU A 75 -14.32 -8.59 -8.27
CA GLU A 75 -14.52 -7.80 -9.48
C GLU A 75 -15.12 -6.43 -9.11
N PHE A 76 -14.46 -5.35 -9.51
CA PHE A 76 -14.91 -3.98 -9.31
C PHE A 76 -14.97 -3.22 -10.63
N THR A 77 -15.92 -2.30 -10.70
CA THR A 77 -15.86 -1.20 -11.68
C THR A 77 -14.80 -0.17 -11.28
N TRP A 78 -14.38 0.70 -12.21
CA TRP A 78 -13.41 1.76 -11.93
C TRP A 78 -13.78 2.61 -10.70
N SER A 79 -15.04 3.04 -10.63
CA SER A 79 -15.55 3.88 -9.53
C SER A 79 -15.50 3.18 -8.17
N GLU A 80 -15.84 1.89 -8.14
CA GLU A 80 -15.81 1.08 -6.91
C GLU A 80 -14.39 0.82 -6.45
N ALA A 81 -13.48 0.53 -7.39
CA ALA A 81 -12.07 0.35 -7.09
C ALA A 81 -11.44 1.63 -6.54
N LEU A 82 -11.71 2.80 -7.14
CA LEU A 82 -11.25 4.09 -6.61
C LEU A 82 -11.75 4.34 -5.18
N LYS A 83 -13.02 4.02 -4.91
CA LYS A 83 -13.60 4.12 -3.57
C LYS A 83 -12.93 3.18 -2.57
N PHE A 84 -12.66 1.93 -2.98
CA PHE A 84 -11.97 0.93 -2.15
C PHE A 84 -10.54 1.37 -1.80
N ILE A 85 -9.81 1.89 -2.79
CA ILE A 85 -8.45 2.42 -2.63
C ILE A 85 -8.46 3.55 -1.59
N SER A 86 -9.36 4.52 -1.70
CA SER A 86 -9.47 5.62 -0.73
C SER A 86 -9.78 5.12 0.69
N GLN A 87 -10.70 4.17 0.85
CA GLN A 87 -10.99 3.59 2.17
C GLN A 87 -9.78 2.87 2.76
N ARG A 88 -8.98 2.19 1.92
CA ARG A 88 -7.79 1.48 2.36
C ARG A 88 -6.69 2.44 2.77
N GLU A 89 -6.50 3.54 2.04
CA GLU A 89 -5.58 4.61 2.42
C GLU A 89 -5.96 5.25 3.75
N ASP A 90 -7.23 5.59 3.94
CA ASP A 90 -7.74 6.16 5.19
C ASP A 90 -7.50 5.21 6.37
N LYS A 91 -7.73 3.92 6.17
CA LYS A 91 -7.48 2.90 7.20
C LYS A 91 -5.99 2.84 7.57
N ILE A 92 -5.11 2.80 6.58
CA ILE A 92 -3.66 2.77 6.81
C ILE A 92 -3.21 4.05 7.52
N ALA A 93 -3.70 5.21 7.11
CA ALA A 93 -3.39 6.49 7.74
C ALA A 93 -3.81 6.54 9.21
N ARG A 94 -5.00 6.04 9.56
CA ARG A 94 -5.44 5.93 10.96
C ARG A 94 -4.55 4.99 11.77
N GLN A 95 -4.16 3.84 11.19
CA GLN A 95 -3.25 2.91 11.86
C GLN A 95 -1.89 3.56 12.13
N ILE A 96 -1.36 4.32 11.17
CA ILE A 96 -0.12 5.08 11.36
C ILE A 96 -0.27 6.06 12.53
N ASP A 97 -1.34 6.85 12.57
CA ASP A 97 -1.58 7.81 13.66
C ASP A 97 -1.69 7.12 15.04
N GLU A 98 -2.43 6.01 15.12
CA GLU A 98 -2.54 5.21 16.35
C GLU A 98 -1.18 4.68 16.82
N TYR A 99 -0.37 4.14 15.91
CA TYR A 99 0.97 3.65 16.24
C TYR A 99 1.91 4.79 16.62
N THR A 100 1.86 5.92 15.93
CA THR A 100 2.64 7.11 16.27
C THR A 100 2.30 7.58 17.69
N ARG A 101 1.01 7.61 18.05
CA ARG A 101 0.58 7.96 19.41
C ARG A 101 1.07 6.96 20.44
N LEU A 102 1.01 5.67 20.15
CA LEU A 102 1.50 4.62 21.03
C LEU A 102 3.02 4.74 21.26
N ILE A 103 3.79 4.95 20.19
CA ILE A 103 5.24 5.18 20.25
C ILE A 103 5.55 6.40 21.13
N ALA A 104 4.84 7.51 20.93
CA ALA A 104 5.01 8.71 21.72
C ALA A 104 4.71 8.47 23.21
N SER A 105 3.63 7.73 23.52
CA SER A 105 3.26 7.37 24.89
C SER A 105 4.33 6.51 25.56
N ILE A 106 4.83 5.48 24.88
CA ILE A 106 5.89 4.59 25.39
C ILE A 106 7.18 5.39 25.60
N LYS A 107 7.55 6.24 24.64
CA LYS A 107 8.75 7.09 24.74
C LYS A 107 8.66 8.05 25.93
N ALA A 108 7.48 8.63 26.17
CA ALA A 108 7.24 9.50 27.32
C ALA A 108 7.34 8.72 28.65
N GLN A 109 6.75 7.52 28.73
CA GLN A 109 6.83 6.67 29.92
C GLN A 109 8.27 6.26 30.25
N ILE A 110 9.06 5.86 29.24
CA ILE A 110 10.48 5.54 29.41
C ILE A 110 11.23 6.75 29.94
N LYS A 111 11.03 7.92 29.31
CA LYS A 111 11.69 9.16 29.72
C LYS A 111 11.38 9.53 31.18
N LEU A 112 10.11 9.42 31.58
CA LEU A 112 9.66 9.73 32.94
C LEU A 112 10.30 8.80 33.99
N VAL A 113 10.39 7.49 33.70
CA VAL A 113 11.04 6.52 34.58
C VAL A 113 12.55 6.76 34.67
N CYS A 114 13.21 7.04 33.54
CA CYS A 114 14.64 7.36 33.52
C CYS A 114 14.95 8.62 34.34
N GLU A 115 14.18 9.70 34.14
CA GLU A 115 14.35 10.95 34.90
C GLU A 115 14.10 10.73 36.40
N GLY A 116 13.06 9.98 36.77
CA GLY A 116 12.79 9.64 38.18
C GLY A 116 13.92 8.85 38.83
N ILE A 117 14.55 7.91 38.12
CA ILE A 117 15.72 7.16 38.63
C ILE A 117 16.93 8.09 38.77
N CYS A 118 17.20 8.95 37.78
CA CYS A 118 18.31 9.91 37.84
C CYS A 118 18.18 10.86 39.04
N GLU A 119 16.98 11.36 39.32
CA GLU A 119 16.71 12.24 40.46
C GLU A 119 16.98 11.54 41.80
N LEU A 120 16.48 10.30 41.97
CA LEU A 120 16.69 9.53 43.21
C LEU A 120 18.15 9.16 43.45
N LEU A 121 18.91 8.91 42.38
CA LEU A 121 20.31 8.48 42.46
C LEU A 121 21.32 9.64 42.35
N GLN A 122 20.85 10.89 42.21
CA GLN A 122 21.70 12.07 41.94
C GLN A 122 22.63 11.89 40.73
N LEU A 123 22.20 11.09 39.75
CA LEU A 123 22.99 10.84 38.54
C LEU A 123 22.90 12.06 37.62
N PRO A 124 23.99 12.46 36.95
CA PRO A 124 23.93 13.51 35.94
C PRO A 124 22.96 13.08 34.83
N ALA A 125 22.17 14.03 34.32
CA ALA A 125 21.21 13.73 33.27
C ALA A 125 21.94 13.18 32.04
N GLU A 126 21.59 11.96 31.62
CA GLU A 126 22.10 11.37 30.39
C GLU A 126 21.66 12.25 29.21
N THR A 127 22.65 12.86 28.56
CA THR A 127 22.43 13.73 27.39
C THR A 127 21.78 12.88 26.32
N SER A 128 20.52 13.17 25.99
CA SER A 128 19.76 12.42 24.99
C SER A 128 20.57 12.31 23.70
N VAL A 129 20.99 11.10 23.35
CA VAL A 129 21.50 10.82 22.02
C VAL A 129 20.33 11.09 21.08
N GLN A 130 20.42 12.21 20.36
CA GLN A 130 19.53 12.50 19.25
C GLN A 130 19.82 11.41 18.22
N GLU A 131 19.00 10.36 18.20
CA GLU A 131 18.96 9.44 17.07
C GLU A 131 18.60 10.27 15.85
N ALA A 132 19.63 10.60 15.08
CA ALA A 132 19.50 11.16 13.75
C ALA A 132 18.73 10.12 12.91
N ILE A 133 17.45 10.38 12.70
CA ILE A 133 16.62 9.59 11.79
C ILE A 133 16.99 10.05 10.37
N PHE A 134 17.72 9.18 9.66
CA PHE A 134 17.84 9.19 8.19
C PHE A 134 16.57 8.64 7.56
#